data_AF-A0A5D6XW91-F1
#
_entry.id   AF-A0A5D6XW91-F1
#
_cell.length_a   1.000
_cell.length_b   1.000
_cell.length_c   1.000
_cell.angle_alpha   90.00
_cell.angle_beta   90.00
_cell.angle_gamma   90.00
#
_symmetry.space_group_name_H-M   'P 1'
#
loop_
_entity.id
_entity.type
_entity.pdbx_description
1 polymer ?
#
loop_
_entity_poly.entity_id
_entity_poly.type
_entity_poly.pdbx_seq_one_letter_code
_entity_poly.pdbx_strand_id
1 'polypeptide(L)'
;MNLPRCVAFAAVALAAAVSSLQIFVDAASTMCTVLKRTELSQLHRGIKSPTDVLEQSVSRQNRVNKAELLLLADESDAQKIIQIFGGSASAVDARILALCPNGVRVNAPKASLRGPEEDTVEATSVIKKIVDSGDPSNRIDVVFMGDGYTASEQTRFFDDIQRLTNDMFTGDTFAQYLPLFNIWAAYLPGANSARSPRTITWKHWLTEPNNLIEQKSAQLYQKHIWYDLKQGAYTISFTSTGEYSRWYIQFSASGVDTDDSLTLCNAVVYEYKAENEFKLDDPDYIGIYPTYDINKDDTYRPNNEKCIMRNMTSTSFCSVCKENMWLKFMERIEFIDGVVVAGKTVEVQLIPLGQLRLATDNFIKTNPTLAAAERYTIQWLKGGVEATQFRDQTKVDLTGQATGQWTVRVTFATPTVRLDTNKYMQSEKTFTLA
;
A
#
# COMPACT_ATOMS: atom_id res chain seq x y z
N MET A 1 43.74 35.01 -3.93
CA MET A 1 43.61 33.86 -3.01
C MET A 1 42.77 32.81 -3.71
N ASN A 2 43.38 31.64 -3.91
CA ASN A 2 42.79 30.44 -4.49
C ASN A 2 41.65 29.91 -3.64
N LEU A 3 40.62 29.38 -4.30
CA LEU A 3 39.90 28.17 -3.88
C LEU A 3 39.28 27.53 -5.13
N PRO A 4 39.76 26.36 -5.59
CA PRO A 4 39.11 25.64 -6.67
C PRO A 4 37.83 25.00 -6.15
N ARG A 5 36.72 25.20 -6.85
CA ARG A 5 35.51 24.40 -6.66
C ARG A 5 35.78 23.00 -7.18
N CYS A 6 36.16 22.09 -6.29
CA CYS A 6 36.11 20.65 -6.56
C CYS A 6 34.65 20.25 -6.78
N VAL A 7 34.29 19.98 -8.03
CA VAL A 7 33.10 19.20 -8.37
C VAL A 7 33.47 17.74 -8.14
N ALA A 8 33.10 17.20 -6.99
CA ALA A 8 33.16 15.76 -6.76
C ALA A 8 32.00 15.13 -7.54
N PHE A 9 32.30 14.49 -8.67
CA PHE A 9 31.41 13.51 -9.25
C PHE A 9 31.36 12.32 -8.29
N ALA A 10 30.31 12.23 -7.48
CA ALA A 10 29.95 10.98 -6.84
C ALA A 10 29.58 10.02 -7.97
N ALA A 11 30.37 8.95 -8.13
CA ALA A 11 29.94 7.81 -8.91
C ALA A 11 28.67 7.28 -8.24
N VAL A 12 27.52 7.49 -8.88
CA VAL A 12 26.28 6.82 -8.52
C VAL A 12 26.58 5.34 -8.73
N ALA A 13 26.76 4.60 -7.64
CA ALA A 13 26.64 3.15 -7.70
C ALA A 13 25.20 2.90 -8.16
N LEU A 14 25.04 2.44 -9.40
CA LEU A 14 23.73 2.06 -9.92
C LEU A 14 23.11 1.11 -8.88
N ALA A 15 22.01 1.54 -8.26
CA ALA A 15 21.10 0.61 -7.62
C ALA A 15 20.82 -0.49 -8.64
N ALA A 16 20.94 -1.77 -8.24
CA ALA A 16 20.71 -2.90 -9.12
C ALA A 16 19.35 -2.72 -9.80
N ALA A 17 19.35 -2.42 -11.10
CA ALA A 17 18.13 -2.19 -11.86
C ALA A 17 17.40 -3.53 -11.96
N VAL A 18 16.25 -3.64 -11.29
CA VAL A 18 15.40 -4.82 -11.40
C VAL A 18 14.70 -4.74 -12.74
N SER A 19 14.93 -5.69 -13.63
CA SER A 19 14.19 -5.82 -14.89
C SER A 19 13.06 -6.84 -14.69
N SER A 20 11.95 -6.69 -15.39
CA SER A 20 10.87 -7.67 -15.32
C SER A 20 10.25 -8.00 -16.69
N LEU A 21 9.81 -9.25 -16.83
CA LEU A 21 9.11 -9.73 -18.01
C LEU A 21 7.91 -10.59 -17.60
N GLN A 22 6.76 -10.29 -18.18
CA GLN A 22 5.59 -11.14 -18.13
C GLN A 22 5.45 -11.92 -19.43
N ILE A 23 5.32 -13.24 -19.33
CA ILE A 23 5.13 -14.13 -20.47
C ILE A 23 3.91 -15.03 -20.29
N PHE A 24 3.30 -15.39 -21.39
CA PHE A 24 2.33 -16.48 -21.49
C PHE A 24 3.03 -17.72 -22.05
N VAL A 25 2.84 -18.85 -21.37
CA VAL A 25 3.39 -20.17 -21.71
C VAL A 25 2.22 -21.13 -21.92
N ASP A 26 2.26 -21.86 -23.02
CA ASP A 26 1.31 -22.93 -23.33
C ASP A 26 2.12 -24.21 -23.55
N ALA A 27 1.85 -25.27 -22.78
CA ALA A 27 2.54 -26.55 -22.81
C ALA A 27 2.38 -27.28 -24.15
N ALA A 28 1.33 -26.96 -24.91
CA ALA A 28 1.15 -27.46 -26.28
C ALA A 28 1.95 -26.65 -27.31
N SER A 29 2.51 -25.50 -26.93
CA SER A 29 3.32 -24.62 -27.77
C SER A 29 4.79 -24.68 -27.35
N THR A 30 5.69 -24.76 -28.32
CA THR A 30 7.13 -24.67 -28.03
C THR A 30 7.63 -23.22 -27.97
N MET A 31 6.78 -22.22 -28.16
CA MET A 31 7.09 -20.79 -28.09
C MET A 31 6.26 -20.10 -27.01
N CYS A 32 6.86 -19.12 -26.32
CA CYS A 32 6.15 -18.27 -25.36
C CYS A 32 5.69 -16.96 -26.00
N THR A 33 4.77 -16.24 -25.35
CA THR A 33 4.34 -14.91 -25.79
C THR A 33 4.68 -13.86 -24.72
N VAL A 34 5.45 -12.83 -25.06
CA VAL A 34 5.67 -11.66 -24.22
C VAL A 34 4.36 -10.89 -24.09
N LEU A 35 3.92 -10.72 -22.85
CA LEU A 35 2.80 -9.86 -22.49
C LEU A 35 3.29 -8.45 -22.12
N LYS A 36 4.42 -8.35 -21.40
CA LYS A 36 4.98 -7.07 -20.96
C LYS A 36 6.46 -7.20 -20.62
N ARG A 37 7.30 -6.26 -21.10
CA ARG A 37 8.72 -6.10 -20.69
C ARG A 37 8.91 -4.76 -20.00
N THR A 38 9.75 -4.72 -18.98
CA THR A 38 10.09 -3.48 -18.26
C THR A 38 11.57 -3.51 -17.89
N GLU A 39 12.37 -2.67 -18.57
CA GLU A 39 13.83 -2.62 -18.40
C GLU A 39 14.24 -2.11 -17.01
N LEU A 40 13.54 -1.08 -16.51
CA LEU A 40 13.64 -0.56 -15.15
C LEU A 40 12.30 -0.76 -14.43
N SER A 41 12.18 -1.91 -13.80
CA SER A 41 11.04 -2.31 -12.97
C SER A 41 11.23 -1.84 -11.52
N GLN A 42 10.18 -2.00 -10.72
CA GLN A 42 10.22 -1.67 -9.30
C GLN A 42 11.22 -2.59 -8.57
N LEU A 43 11.97 -2.03 -7.63
CA LEU A 43 12.82 -2.80 -6.74
C LEU A 43 11.98 -3.85 -5.99
N HIS A 44 12.50 -5.07 -5.91
CA HIS A 44 11.83 -6.19 -5.25
C HIS A 44 12.76 -6.76 -4.19
N ARG A 45 12.32 -6.83 -2.92
CA ARG A 45 13.11 -7.30 -1.76
C ARG A 45 13.72 -8.70 -1.95
N GLY A 46 13.10 -9.54 -2.79
CA GLY A 46 13.59 -10.86 -3.18
C GLY A 46 14.76 -10.88 -4.18
N ILE A 47 15.14 -9.74 -4.76
CA ILE A 47 16.22 -9.61 -5.75
C ILE A 47 17.37 -8.85 -5.08
N LYS A 48 18.42 -9.60 -4.68
CA LYS A 48 19.55 -9.08 -3.88
C LYS A 48 20.83 -8.94 -4.69
N SER A 49 20.93 -9.61 -5.83
CA SER A 49 22.07 -9.58 -6.74
C SER A 49 21.64 -9.40 -8.21
N PRO A 50 22.53 -8.91 -9.10
CA PRO A 50 22.22 -8.77 -10.52
C PRO A 50 21.87 -10.08 -11.25
N THR A 51 22.23 -11.23 -10.66
CA THR A 51 21.96 -12.56 -11.20
C THR A 51 20.71 -13.21 -10.61
N ASP A 52 20.11 -12.63 -9.58
CA ASP A 52 18.93 -13.19 -8.94
C ASP A 52 17.73 -13.13 -9.88
N VAL A 53 16.91 -14.18 -9.83
CA VAL A 53 15.67 -14.28 -10.59
C VAL A 53 14.56 -14.78 -9.67
N LEU A 54 13.43 -14.10 -9.69
CA LEU A 54 12.21 -14.49 -8.98
C LEU A 54 11.08 -14.70 -9.98
N GLU A 55 10.34 -15.77 -9.81
CA GLU A 55 9.20 -16.12 -10.68
C GLU A 55 7.91 -16.18 -9.89
N GLN A 56 6.87 -15.59 -10.46
CA GLN A 56 5.50 -15.73 -10.00
C GLN A 56 4.68 -16.27 -11.16
N SER A 57 4.16 -17.49 -11.01
CA SER A 57 3.35 -18.14 -12.05
C SER A 57 1.89 -18.23 -11.63
N VAL A 58 0.98 -17.93 -12.56
CA VAL A 58 -0.47 -18.06 -12.37
C VAL A 58 -1.06 -18.81 -13.56
N SER A 59 -1.93 -19.79 -13.34
CA SER A 59 -2.61 -20.49 -14.45
C SER A 59 -3.53 -19.54 -15.23
N ARG A 60 -3.63 -19.70 -16.55
CA ARG A 60 -4.49 -18.85 -17.40
C ARG A 60 -5.96 -19.17 -17.12
N GLN A 61 -6.65 -18.25 -16.47
CA GLN A 61 -8.07 -18.37 -16.16
C GLN A 61 -8.99 -17.71 -17.23
N ASN A 62 -8.46 -16.83 -18.09
CA ASN A 62 -9.24 -16.15 -19.13
C ASN A 62 -9.41 -16.99 -20.41
N ARG A 63 -10.63 -17.49 -20.65
CA ARG A 63 -11.05 -18.19 -21.89
C ARG A 63 -11.85 -17.25 -22.81
N VAL A 64 -11.60 -17.32 -24.11
CA VAL A 64 -12.10 -16.35 -25.11
C VAL A 64 -13.53 -16.66 -25.56
N ASN A 65 -14.00 -17.91 -25.42
CA ASN A 65 -15.37 -18.29 -25.77
C ASN A 65 -15.87 -19.57 -25.05
N LYS A 66 -17.17 -19.82 -25.17
CA LYS A 66 -17.88 -20.96 -24.54
C LYS A 66 -17.45 -22.33 -25.10
N ALA A 67 -16.91 -22.38 -26.33
CA ALA A 67 -16.38 -23.61 -26.91
C ALA A 67 -15.01 -23.98 -26.32
N GLU A 68 -14.15 -22.99 -26.04
CA GLU A 68 -12.87 -23.14 -25.32
C GLU A 68 -13.09 -23.58 -23.85
N LEU A 69 -14.23 -23.21 -23.26
CA LEU A 69 -14.65 -23.64 -21.91
C LEU A 69 -15.01 -25.13 -21.83
N LEU A 70 -15.56 -25.70 -22.91
CA LEU A 70 -16.05 -27.09 -22.97
C LEU A 70 -14.99 -28.09 -23.45
N LEU A 71 -13.94 -27.62 -24.13
CA LEU A 71 -12.91 -28.47 -24.74
C LEU A 71 -11.71 -28.77 -23.82
N LEU A 72 -11.53 -28.05 -22.71
CA LEU A 72 -10.29 -28.06 -21.91
C LEU A 72 -10.51 -28.24 -20.40
N ALA A 73 -11.64 -28.82 -19.99
CA ALA A 73 -11.95 -29.05 -18.57
C ALA A 73 -10.94 -29.98 -17.85
N ASP A 74 -10.11 -30.72 -18.60
CA ASP A 74 -9.13 -31.69 -18.06
C ASP A 74 -7.65 -31.25 -18.09
N GLU A 75 -7.31 -30.04 -18.57
CA GLU A 75 -5.89 -29.59 -18.65
C GLU A 75 -5.64 -28.22 -17.98
N SER A 76 -5.91 -28.13 -16.68
CA SER A 76 -5.72 -26.89 -15.88
C SER A 76 -4.26 -26.44 -15.72
N ASP A 77 -3.29 -27.27 -16.14
CA ASP A 77 -1.85 -26.99 -16.01
C ASP A 77 -1.15 -26.65 -17.32
N ALA A 78 -1.83 -26.75 -18.47
CA ALA A 78 -1.18 -26.56 -19.76
C ALA A 78 -0.86 -25.09 -20.08
N GLN A 79 -1.60 -24.11 -19.55
CA GLN A 79 -1.45 -22.70 -19.92
C GLN A 79 -1.21 -21.80 -18.70
N LYS A 80 -0.07 -21.11 -18.65
CA LYS A 80 0.40 -20.30 -17.50
C LYS A 80 0.84 -18.90 -17.93
N ILE A 81 0.64 -17.93 -17.05
CA ILE A 81 1.27 -16.60 -17.11
C ILE A 81 2.39 -16.59 -16.08
N ILE A 82 3.62 -16.32 -16.51
CA ILE A 82 4.79 -16.26 -15.65
C ILE A 82 5.30 -14.82 -15.64
N GLN A 83 5.35 -14.22 -14.46
CA GLN A 83 6.02 -12.95 -14.20
C GLN A 83 7.43 -13.25 -13.67
N ILE A 84 8.43 -12.75 -14.39
CA ILE A 84 9.85 -12.89 -14.08
C ILE A 84 10.36 -11.53 -13.59
N PHE A 85 11.05 -11.52 -12.46
CA PHE A 85 11.83 -10.38 -11.97
C PHE A 85 13.30 -10.81 -11.96
N GLY A 86 14.20 -10.01 -12.51
CA GLY A 86 15.63 -10.28 -12.51
C GLY A 86 16.42 -9.08 -12.02
N GLY A 87 17.55 -9.32 -11.35
CA GLY A 87 18.45 -8.25 -10.91
C GLY A 87 19.19 -7.53 -12.04
N SER A 88 19.00 -7.98 -13.29
CA SER A 88 19.46 -7.36 -14.53
C SER A 88 18.63 -7.85 -15.71
N ALA A 89 18.63 -7.10 -16.82
CA ALA A 89 18.01 -7.52 -18.07
C ALA A 89 18.56 -8.86 -18.57
N SER A 90 19.88 -9.09 -18.42
CA SER A 90 20.52 -10.35 -18.81
C SER A 90 20.08 -11.54 -17.95
N ALA A 91 19.80 -11.35 -16.66
CA ALA A 91 19.24 -12.41 -15.80
C ALA A 91 17.83 -12.80 -16.24
N VAL A 92 17.00 -11.82 -16.60
CA VAL A 92 15.66 -12.07 -17.17
C VAL A 92 15.80 -12.79 -18.51
N ASP A 93 16.65 -12.32 -19.41
CA ASP A 93 16.88 -12.93 -20.74
C ASP A 93 17.40 -14.36 -20.65
N ALA A 94 18.35 -14.63 -19.75
CA ALA A 94 18.83 -15.98 -19.48
C ALA A 94 17.71 -16.89 -18.99
N ARG A 95 16.81 -16.38 -18.13
CA ARG A 95 15.68 -17.17 -17.64
C ARG A 95 14.65 -17.45 -18.72
N ILE A 96 14.36 -16.46 -19.56
CA ILE A 96 13.45 -16.61 -20.70
C ILE A 96 13.98 -17.66 -21.68
N LEU A 97 15.29 -17.65 -21.97
CA LEU A 97 15.91 -18.66 -22.82
C LEU A 97 15.71 -20.08 -22.26
N ALA A 98 15.81 -20.22 -20.93
CA ALA A 98 15.59 -21.50 -20.25
C ALA A 98 14.13 -21.95 -20.28
N LEU A 99 13.17 -21.03 -20.15
CA LEU A 99 11.74 -21.33 -20.17
C LEU A 99 11.18 -21.50 -21.60
N CYS A 100 11.77 -20.83 -22.57
CA CYS A 100 11.23 -20.66 -23.92
C CYS A 100 12.33 -20.88 -24.97
N PRO A 101 12.87 -22.11 -25.09
CA PRO A 101 14.07 -22.40 -25.89
C PRO A 101 13.91 -22.11 -27.39
N ASN A 102 12.68 -22.13 -27.93
CA ASN A 102 12.40 -21.82 -29.34
C ASN A 102 11.93 -20.36 -29.57
N GLY A 103 12.17 -19.47 -28.59
CA GLY A 103 11.95 -18.02 -28.72
C GLY A 103 10.60 -17.52 -28.21
N VAL A 104 10.38 -16.20 -28.34
CA VAL A 104 9.21 -15.49 -27.78
C VAL A 104 8.52 -14.61 -28.83
N ARG A 105 7.18 -14.61 -28.84
CA ARG A 105 6.33 -13.75 -29.69
C ARG A 105 5.89 -12.49 -28.94
N VAL A 106 5.72 -11.35 -29.62
CA VAL A 106 5.24 -10.10 -28.99
C VAL A 106 3.88 -9.74 -29.57
N ASN A 107 2.82 -9.72 -28.76
CA ASN A 107 1.45 -9.36 -29.20
C ASN A 107 0.93 -8.14 -28.44
N ALA A 108 0.22 -7.24 -29.14
CA ALA A 108 -0.42 -6.06 -28.55
C ALA A 108 -1.67 -6.44 -27.73
N PRO A 109 -2.00 -5.72 -26.62
CA PRO A 109 -3.03 -6.17 -25.68
C PRO A 109 -4.45 -5.87 -26.19
N LYS A 110 -5.35 -6.86 -26.06
CA LYS A 110 -6.81 -6.66 -26.06
C LYS A 110 -7.36 -6.96 -24.67
N ALA A 111 -8.28 -6.12 -24.21
CA ALA A 111 -8.89 -6.17 -22.89
C ALA A 111 -9.79 -7.41 -22.72
N SER A 112 -9.79 -8.01 -21.53
CA SER A 112 -10.63 -9.15 -21.15
C SER A 112 -11.43 -8.82 -19.89
N LEU A 113 -12.71 -9.22 -19.90
CA LEU A 113 -13.74 -8.96 -18.90
C LEU A 113 -14.00 -10.22 -18.05
N ARG A 114 -13.90 -10.09 -16.71
CA ARG A 114 -14.60 -10.80 -15.60
C ARG A 114 -13.68 -11.24 -14.45
N GLY A 115 -14.19 -11.03 -13.23
CA GLY A 115 -13.51 -11.23 -11.95
C GLY A 115 -13.66 -12.63 -11.34
N PRO A 116 -13.03 -12.89 -10.18
CA PRO A 116 -13.00 -14.21 -9.57
C PRO A 116 -13.74 -14.33 -8.23
N GLU A 117 -14.22 -15.55 -8.00
CA GLU A 117 -14.56 -16.17 -6.72
C GLU A 117 -13.35 -16.32 -5.79
N GLU A 118 -13.65 -16.43 -4.50
CA GLU A 118 -12.76 -16.57 -3.36
C GLU A 118 -11.92 -17.87 -3.39
N ASP A 119 -10.60 -17.71 -3.24
CA ASP A 119 -9.77 -18.66 -2.53
C ASP A 119 -8.65 -17.90 -1.80
N THR A 120 -8.37 -18.32 -0.57
CA THR A 120 -7.53 -17.63 0.41
C THR A 120 -6.05 -17.61 -0.02
N VAL A 121 -5.65 -16.59 -0.78
CA VAL A 121 -4.25 -16.25 -1.03
C VAL A 121 -3.87 -15.09 -0.10
N GLU A 122 -2.77 -15.22 0.64
CA GLU A 122 -2.16 -14.09 1.35
C GLU A 122 -1.95 -12.95 0.35
N ALA A 123 -2.76 -11.90 0.47
CA ALA A 123 -2.77 -10.84 -0.50
C ALA A 123 -1.50 -10.01 -0.36
N THR A 124 -0.67 -10.08 -1.38
CA THR A 124 0.51 -9.25 -1.54
C THR A 124 0.10 -7.87 -2.02
N SER A 125 0.83 -6.82 -1.58
CA SER A 125 0.64 -5.50 -2.17
C SER A 125 0.93 -5.56 -3.67
N VAL A 126 0.17 -4.83 -4.49
CA VAL A 126 0.36 -4.76 -5.96
C VAL A 126 0.38 -3.31 -6.39
N ILE A 127 1.48 -2.87 -6.99
CA ILE A 127 1.55 -1.54 -7.61
C ILE A 127 1.46 -1.71 -9.12
N LYS A 128 0.49 -1.04 -9.73
CA LYS A 128 0.24 -1.08 -11.16
C LYS A 128 0.27 0.32 -11.72
N LYS A 129 1.00 0.52 -12.82
CA LYS A 129 0.86 1.72 -13.63
C LYS A 129 -0.42 1.61 -14.45
N ILE A 130 -1.37 2.52 -14.21
CA ILE A 130 -2.66 2.63 -14.89
C ILE A 130 -2.50 3.39 -16.21
N VAL A 131 -1.73 4.48 -16.18
CA VAL A 131 -1.38 5.27 -17.37
C VAL A 131 0.13 5.40 -17.46
N ASP A 132 0.69 4.98 -18.59
CA ASP A 132 2.11 5.11 -18.91
C ASP A 132 2.30 6.10 -20.05
N SER A 133 2.66 7.34 -19.69
CA SER A 133 2.87 8.40 -20.67
C SER A 133 4.35 8.64 -20.97
N GLY A 134 5.26 7.98 -20.24
CA GLY A 134 6.71 8.08 -20.45
C GLY A 134 7.55 7.96 -19.17
N ASP A 135 8.83 8.31 -19.30
CA ASP A 135 9.81 8.25 -18.21
C ASP A 135 9.41 9.14 -17.02
N PRO A 136 9.36 8.62 -15.77
CA PRO A 136 9.08 9.39 -14.55
C PRO A 136 9.95 10.64 -14.36
N SER A 137 11.18 10.66 -14.89
CA SER A 137 12.06 11.84 -14.85
C SER A 137 11.52 13.04 -15.65
N ASN A 138 10.57 12.79 -16.56
CA ASN A 138 9.97 13.80 -17.44
C ASN A 138 8.43 13.72 -17.47
N ARG A 139 7.81 13.11 -16.45
CA ARG A 139 6.34 13.02 -16.29
C ARG A 139 5.96 13.35 -14.85
N ILE A 140 4.72 13.75 -14.66
CA ILE A 140 4.16 13.95 -13.32
C ILE A 140 3.58 12.62 -12.85
N ASP A 141 4.14 12.00 -11.81
CA ASP A 141 3.61 10.78 -11.23
C ASP A 141 2.52 11.07 -10.19
N VAL A 142 1.33 10.52 -10.40
CA VAL A 142 0.22 10.53 -9.43
C VAL A 142 0.00 9.11 -8.94
N VAL A 143 0.03 8.92 -7.63
CA VAL A 143 -0.18 7.61 -6.99
C VAL A 143 -1.52 7.60 -6.26
N PHE A 144 -2.44 6.76 -6.72
CA PHE A 144 -3.64 6.39 -5.98
C PHE A 144 -3.33 5.18 -5.10
N MET A 145 -3.63 5.29 -3.82
CA MET A 145 -3.45 4.20 -2.86
C MET A 145 -4.81 3.68 -2.42
N GLY A 146 -4.98 2.37 -2.49
CA GLY A 146 -6.20 1.73 -2.00
C GLY A 146 -6.23 1.74 -0.49
N ASP A 147 -7.33 2.23 0.08
CA ASP A 147 -7.65 2.13 1.50
C ASP A 147 -8.98 1.38 1.66
N GLY A 148 -9.03 0.38 2.56
CA GLY A 148 -10.23 -0.40 2.85
C GLY A 148 -10.55 -1.55 1.89
N TYR A 149 -9.79 -1.75 0.80
CA TYR A 149 -9.98 -2.88 -0.10
C TYR A 149 -9.40 -4.17 0.50
N THR A 150 -10.24 -5.20 0.62
CA THR A 150 -9.82 -6.54 1.05
C THR A 150 -9.03 -7.26 -0.04
N ALA A 151 -8.35 -8.36 0.33
CA ALA A 151 -7.65 -9.28 -0.57
C ALA A 151 -8.47 -9.65 -1.82
N SER A 152 -9.73 -10.02 -1.61
CA SER A 152 -10.70 -10.40 -2.65
C SER A 152 -11.16 -9.23 -3.54
N GLU A 153 -10.93 -7.98 -3.11
CA GLU A 153 -11.37 -6.78 -3.84
C GLU A 153 -10.25 -6.14 -4.67
N GLN A 154 -9.13 -6.83 -4.89
CA GLN A 154 -8.03 -6.32 -5.71
C GLN A 154 -8.47 -5.86 -7.10
N THR A 155 -9.26 -6.68 -7.80
CA THR A 155 -9.75 -6.34 -9.14
C THR A 155 -10.61 -5.07 -9.10
N ARG A 156 -11.54 -5.01 -8.13
CA ARG A 156 -12.41 -3.86 -7.90
C ARG A 156 -11.62 -2.57 -7.68
N PHE A 157 -10.56 -2.63 -6.87
CA PHE A 157 -9.68 -1.48 -6.66
C PHE A 157 -9.11 -0.93 -7.97
N PHE A 158 -8.52 -1.79 -8.81
CA PHE A 158 -7.92 -1.33 -10.06
C PHE A 158 -8.96 -0.83 -11.05
N ASP A 159 -10.16 -1.43 -11.07
CA ASP A 159 -11.27 -0.96 -11.89
C ASP A 159 -11.76 0.42 -11.42
N ASP A 160 -11.84 0.65 -10.10
CA ASP A 160 -12.18 1.94 -9.52
C ASP A 160 -11.15 3.02 -9.86
N ILE A 161 -9.84 2.72 -9.77
CA ILE A 161 -8.81 3.69 -10.17
C ILE A 161 -8.83 3.96 -11.67
N GLN A 162 -9.07 2.94 -12.50
CA GLN A 162 -9.21 3.14 -13.95
C GLN A 162 -10.40 4.06 -14.26
N ARG A 163 -11.55 3.82 -13.61
CA ARG A 163 -12.74 4.66 -13.76
C ARG A 163 -12.47 6.09 -13.32
N LEU A 164 -11.90 6.31 -12.13
CA LEU A 164 -11.54 7.66 -11.64
C LEU A 164 -10.57 8.38 -12.59
N THR A 165 -9.59 7.65 -13.14
CA THR A 165 -8.64 8.19 -14.12
C THR A 165 -9.37 8.61 -15.39
N ASN A 166 -10.29 7.79 -15.90
CA ASN A 166 -11.09 8.14 -17.05
C ASN A 166 -11.95 9.37 -16.76
N ASP A 167 -12.72 9.36 -15.66
CA ASP A 167 -13.59 10.47 -15.26
C ASP A 167 -12.83 11.80 -15.17
N MET A 168 -11.60 11.78 -14.67
CA MET A 168 -10.76 12.98 -14.58
C MET A 168 -10.22 13.45 -15.93
N PHE A 169 -9.83 12.53 -16.83
CA PHE A 169 -9.07 12.85 -18.04
C PHE A 169 -9.83 12.65 -19.37
N THR A 170 -11.12 12.32 -19.36
CA THR A 170 -11.92 12.27 -20.59
C THR A 170 -12.64 13.59 -20.91
N GLY A 171 -12.77 14.49 -19.93
CA GLY A 171 -13.40 15.81 -20.14
C GLY A 171 -12.45 16.85 -20.74
N ASP A 172 -13.03 17.95 -21.26
CA ASP A 172 -12.30 18.99 -21.99
C ASP A 172 -11.21 19.71 -21.16
N THR A 173 -11.33 19.71 -19.83
CA THR A 173 -10.40 20.42 -18.94
C THR A 173 -9.04 19.73 -18.84
N PHE A 174 -9.00 18.41 -18.63
CA PHE A 174 -7.75 17.70 -18.31
C PHE A 174 -7.28 16.75 -19.41
N ALA A 175 -8.13 16.40 -20.38
CA ALA A 175 -7.80 15.42 -21.42
C ALA A 175 -6.49 15.72 -22.16
N GLN A 176 -6.26 16.99 -22.53
CA GLN A 176 -5.05 17.41 -23.24
C GLN A 176 -3.75 17.25 -22.43
N TYR A 177 -3.85 17.14 -21.11
CA TYR A 177 -2.70 17.03 -20.23
C TYR A 177 -2.38 15.59 -19.84
N LEU A 178 -3.24 14.61 -20.11
CA LEU A 178 -2.99 13.19 -19.77
C LEU A 178 -1.59 12.69 -20.21
N PRO A 179 -1.06 13.04 -21.41
CA PRO A 179 0.29 12.64 -21.82
C PRO A 179 1.43 13.18 -20.93
N LEU A 180 1.17 14.15 -20.05
CA LEU A 180 2.13 14.69 -19.09
C LEU A 180 2.18 13.89 -17.79
N PHE A 181 1.22 13.00 -17.54
CA PHE A 181 1.08 12.28 -16.28
C PHE A 181 1.35 10.78 -16.43
N ASN A 182 1.98 10.20 -15.42
CA ASN A 182 1.92 8.77 -15.14
C ASN A 182 0.95 8.55 -13.98
N ILE A 183 -0.01 7.63 -14.14
CA ILE A 183 -0.95 7.29 -13.08
C ILE A 183 -0.61 5.92 -12.54
N TRP A 184 -0.42 5.84 -11.23
CA TRP A 184 -0.10 4.61 -10.50
C TRP A 184 -1.23 4.28 -9.54
N ALA A 185 -1.50 2.99 -9.39
CA ALA A 185 -2.41 2.44 -8.40
C ALA A 185 -1.61 1.49 -7.49
N ALA A 186 -1.53 1.83 -6.20
CA ALA A 186 -0.92 1.03 -5.16
C ALA A 186 -2.02 0.31 -4.38
N TYR A 187 -2.26 -0.95 -4.73
CA TYR A 187 -3.15 -1.85 -3.99
C TYR A 187 -2.44 -2.37 -2.76
N LEU A 188 -2.93 -2.00 -1.59
CA LEU A 188 -2.39 -2.40 -0.30
C LEU A 188 -3.46 -3.20 0.46
N PRO A 189 -3.49 -4.54 0.34
CA PRO A 189 -4.53 -5.35 0.94
C PRO A 189 -4.44 -5.37 2.46
N GLY A 190 -5.52 -5.01 3.14
CA GLY A 190 -5.76 -5.42 4.52
C GLY A 190 -5.68 -4.35 5.62
N ALA A 191 -6.16 -4.80 6.78
CA ALA A 191 -5.97 -4.43 8.18
C ALA A 191 -6.61 -3.18 8.82
N ASN A 192 -7.39 -2.37 8.11
CA ASN A 192 -8.39 -1.50 8.77
C ASN A 192 -9.83 -1.96 8.51
N SER A 193 -9.99 -3.14 7.91
CA SER A 193 -11.28 -3.79 7.71
C SER A 193 -11.22 -5.27 8.08
N ALA A 194 -12.31 -5.81 8.62
CA ALA A 194 -12.50 -7.24 8.84
C ALA A 194 -13.96 -7.63 8.54
N ARG A 195 -14.20 -8.88 8.15
CA ARG A 195 -15.55 -9.44 7.94
C ARG A 195 -16.19 -10.00 9.22
N SER A 196 -15.41 -10.14 10.29
CA SER A 196 -15.88 -10.67 11.57
C SER A 196 -15.13 -10.05 12.75
N PRO A 197 -15.78 -9.81 13.91
CA PRO A 197 -15.11 -9.33 15.13
C PRO A 197 -14.03 -10.29 15.61
N ARG A 198 -14.18 -11.59 15.32
CA ARG A 198 -13.23 -12.63 15.78
C ARG A 198 -11.92 -12.61 14.98
N THR A 199 -11.99 -12.15 13.73
CA THR A 199 -10.90 -12.19 12.75
C THR A 199 -10.24 -10.84 12.54
N ILE A 200 -10.48 -9.86 13.42
CA ILE A 200 -9.80 -8.56 13.34
C ILE A 200 -8.28 -8.74 13.41
N THR A 201 -7.56 -7.97 12.59
CA THR A 201 -6.10 -8.04 12.48
C THR A 201 -5.40 -7.03 13.40
N TRP A 202 -6.15 -6.14 14.06
CA TRP A 202 -5.63 -5.04 14.88
C TRP A 202 -5.81 -5.26 16.40
N LYS A 203 -5.85 -6.51 16.86
CA LYS A 203 -6.05 -6.85 18.28
C LYS A 203 -5.04 -6.16 19.21
N HIS A 204 -3.79 -6.04 18.77
CA HIS A 204 -2.70 -5.37 19.51
C HIS A 204 -2.83 -3.84 19.60
N TRP A 205 -3.78 -3.26 18.87
CA TRP A 205 -4.11 -1.84 18.96
C TRP A 205 -5.36 -1.55 19.78
N LEU A 206 -6.18 -2.56 20.09
CA LEU A 206 -7.39 -2.37 20.89
C LEU A 206 -7.09 -1.60 22.18
N THR A 207 -7.87 -0.56 22.45
CA THR A 207 -7.76 0.18 23.71
C THR A 207 -8.07 -0.74 24.90
N GLU A 208 -8.99 -1.70 24.71
CA GLU A 208 -9.36 -2.71 25.69
C GLU A 208 -9.12 -4.12 25.11
N PRO A 209 -7.89 -4.65 25.11
CA PRO A 209 -7.54 -5.88 24.40
C PRO A 209 -8.23 -7.13 24.95
N ASN A 210 -8.68 -7.10 26.21
CA ASN A 210 -9.40 -8.21 26.84
C ASN A 210 -10.93 -8.13 26.64
N ASN A 211 -11.42 -7.07 25.98
CA ASN A 211 -12.84 -6.78 25.84
C ASN A 211 -13.23 -6.68 24.35
N LEU A 212 -13.48 -7.83 23.71
CA LEU A 212 -13.87 -7.90 22.30
C LEU A 212 -15.36 -7.59 22.12
N ILE A 213 -15.74 -6.35 22.40
CA ILE A 213 -17.12 -5.86 22.22
C ILE A 213 -17.23 -5.08 20.91
N GLU A 214 -18.23 -5.46 20.12
CA GLU A 214 -18.65 -4.68 18.97
C GLU A 214 -19.26 -3.36 19.42
N GLN A 215 -18.77 -2.26 18.84
CA GLN A 215 -19.28 -0.91 19.07
C GLN A 215 -20.55 -0.74 18.23
N LYS A 216 -21.66 -1.34 18.65
CA LYS A 216 -22.89 -1.38 17.83
C LYS A 216 -23.62 -0.02 17.78
N SER A 217 -24.07 0.33 16.60
CA SER A 217 -24.98 1.44 16.33
C SER A 217 -25.98 1.06 15.25
N ALA A 218 -27.13 1.74 15.25
CA ALA A 218 -28.16 1.57 14.23
C ALA A 218 -28.44 2.92 13.56
N GLN A 219 -28.38 2.97 12.24
CA GLN A 219 -28.89 4.11 11.47
C GLN A 219 -30.36 3.87 11.17
N LEU A 220 -31.24 4.61 11.82
CA LEU A 220 -32.69 4.43 11.70
C LEU A 220 -33.29 5.15 10.50
N TYR A 221 -32.67 6.26 10.12
CA TYR A 221 -33.20 7.15 9.10
C TYR A 221 -32.06 7.90 8.41
N GLN A 222 -32.11 8.01 7.08
CA GLN A 222 -31.29 8.91 6.29
C GLN A 222 -32.09 9.36 5.08
N LYS A 223 -32.27 10.68 4.90
CA LYS A 223 -32.96 11.22 3.74
C LYS A 223 -32.39 12.57 3.33
N HIS A 224 -32.16 12.75 2.03
CA HIS A 224 -31.99 14.06 1.39
C HIS A 224 -33.38 14.65 1.15
N ILE A 225 -33.70 15.73 1.87
CA ILE A 225 -35.06 16.25 2.00
C ILE A 225 -35.31 17.40 1.03
N TRP A 226 -34.40 18.38 0.98
CA TRP A 226 -34.52 19.60 0.16
C TRP A 226 -35.89 20.29 0.26
N TYR A 227 -36.32 20.57 1.50
CA TYR A 227 -37.65 21.14 1.78
C TYR A 227 -37.53 22.55 2.35
N ASP A 228 -38.23 23.51 1.75
CA ASP A 228 -38.30 24.89 2.24
C ASP A 228 -39.29 24.99 3.42
N LEU A 229 -38.76 25.28 4.61
CA LEU A 229 -39.53 25.36 5.85
C LEU A 229 -40.52 26.53 5.88
N LYS A 230 -40.45 27.48 4.93
CA LYS A 230 -41.48 28.49 4.75
C LYS A 230 -42.82 27.92 4.30
N GLN A 231 -42.80 26.79 3.61
CA GLN A 231 -44.02 26.14 3.11
C GLN A 231 -44.80 25.46 4.24
N GLY A 232 -44.21 25.34 5.43
CA GLY A 232 -44.82 24.76 6.63
C GLY A 232 -43.88 23.79 7.34
N ALA A 233 -44.38 23.11 8.37
CA ALA A 233 -43.61 22.12 9.10
C ALA A 233 -43.30 20.87 8.24
N TYR A 234 -42.06 20.38 8.30
CA TYR A 234 -41.69 19.07 7.76
C TYR A 234 -41.69 18.03 8.89
N THR A 235 -42.41 16.92 8.70
CA THR A 235 -42.50 15.84 9.70
C THR A 235 -41.79 14.59 9.20
N ILE A 236 -40.88 14.06 10.03
CA ILE A 236 -40.28 12.75 9.85
C ILE A 236 -40.84 11.77 10.88
N SER A 237 -41.01 10.52 10.49
CA SER A 237 -41.36 9.42 11.39
C SER A 237 -40.39 8.28 11.16
N PHE A 238 -39.86 7.72 12.23
CA PHE A 238 -38.96 6.57 12.22
C PHE A 238 -39.31 5.65 13.37
N THR A 239 -38.93 4.38 13.26
CA THR A 239 -39.15 3.37 14.32
C THR A 239 -37.84 3.14 15.05
N SER A 240 -37.84 3.32 16.37
CA SER A 240 -36.72 2.96 17.24
C SER A 240 -36.56 1.44 17.29
N THR A 241 -35.32 0.96 17.38
CA THR A 241 -35.11 -0.47 17.63
C THR A 241 -35.46 -0.87 19.07
N GLY A 242 -35.48 0.09 20.00
CA GLY A 242 -35.67 -0.16 21.44
C GLY A 242 -34.46 -0.79 22.14
N GLU A 243 -33.37 -1.08 21.43
CA GLU A 243 -32.20 -1.80 21.95
C GLU A 243 -31.03 -0.89 22.40
N TYR A 244 -31.14 0.41 22.12
CA TYR A 244 -30.07 1.39 22.32
C TYR A 244 -30.48 2.46 23.32
N SER A 245 -29.51 2.95 24.08
CA SER A 245 -29.73 3.87 25.21
C SER A 245 -29.46 5.34 24.86
N ARG A 246 -28.96 5.61 23.66
CA ARG A 246 -28.61 6.96 23.19
C ARG A 246 -29.15 7.17 21.78
N TRP A 247 -29.65 8.37 21.51
CA TRP A 247 -30.16 8.79 20.19
C TRP A 247 -29.39 10.02 19.72
N TYR A 248 -29.12 10.07 18.42
CA TYR A 248 -28.45 11.19 17.78
C TYR A 248 -29.21 11.56 16.51
N ILE A 249 -29.61 12.83 16.41
CA ILE A 249 -30.30 13.38 15.25
C ILE A 249 -29.39 14.45 14.67
N GLN A 250 -29.05 14.31 13.39
CA GLN A 250 -28.32 15.30 12.64
C GLN A 250 -29.16 15.75 11.45
N PHE A 251 -29.25 17.05 11.25
CA PHE A 251 -29.81 17.63 10.03
C PHE A 251 -28.92 18.76 9.54
N SER A 252 -29.00 19.04 8.24
CA SER A 252 -28.36 20.22 7.64
C SER A 252 -29.42 21.15 7.09
N ALA A 253 -29.16 22.44 7.20
CA ALA A 253 -30.01 23.48 6.65
C ALA A 253 -29.17 24.46 5.82
N SER A 254 -29.78 25.05 4.79
CA SER A 254 -29.19 26.10 3.95
C SER A 254 -30.10 27.34 3.91
N GLY A 255 -29.51 28.49 3.58
CA GLY A 255 -30.21 29.79 3.58
C GLY A 255 -30.42 30.37 4.99
N VAL A 256 -29.73 29.83 6.01
CA VAL A 256 -29.91 30.22 7.42
C VAL A 256 -29.55 31.70 7.69
N ASP A 257 -28.86 32.35 6.76
CA ASP A 257 -28.44 33.74 6.82
C ASP A 257 -29.49 34.74 6.32
N THR A 258 -30.58 34.28 5.69
CA THR A 258 -31.61 35.16 5.14
C THR A 258 -33.02 34.78 5.61
N ASP A 259 -33.84 35.79 5.90
CA ASP A 259 -35.26 35.59 6.24
C ASP A 259 -36.08 35.09 5.04
N ASP A 260 -35.48 35.01 3.85
CA ASP A 260 -36.14 34.68 2.60
C ASP A 260 -36.12 33.18 2.26
N SER A 261 -35.22 32.36 2.83
CA SER A 261 -35.15 30.92 2.55
C SER A 261 -34.55 30.10 3.71
N LEU A 262 -35.30 29.17 4.31
CA LEU A 262 -34.72 28.20 5.25
C LEU A 262 -35.02 26.79 4.76
N THR A 263 -34.05 26.19 4.09
CA THR A 263 -34.21 24.87 3.48
C THR A 263 -33.60 23.79 4.35
N LEU A 264 -34.39 22.77 4.69
CA LEU A 264 -33.92 21.53 5.30
C LEU A 264 -33.35 20.62 4.22
N CYS A 265 -32.03 20.41 4.23
CA CYS A 265 -31.31 19.71 3.15
C CYS A 265 -31.28 18.20 3.36
N ASN A 266 -30.99 17.76 4.59
CA ASN A 266 -31.01 16.35 4.95
C ASN A 266 -31.35 16.14 6.43
N ALA A 267 -31.75 14.92 6.77
CA ALA A 267 -31.81 14.47 8.15
C ALA A 267 -31.34 13.01 8.26
N VAL A 268 -30.62 12.73 9.34
CA VAL A 268 -30.09 11.41 9.69
C VAL A 268 -30.37 11.15 11.17
N VAL A 269 -30.81 9.94 11.49
CA VAL A 269 -31.09 9.51 12.87
C VAL A 269 -30.32 8.24 13.17
N TYR A 270 -29.58 8.25 14.27
CA TYR A 270 -28.81 7.13 14.78
C TYR A 270 -29.22 6.77 16.21
N GLU A 271 -29.03 5.50 16.52
CA GLU A 271 -29.10 4.91 17.84
C GLU A 271 -27.74 4.32 18.22
N TYR A 272 -27.30 4.58 19.45
CA TYR A 272 -26.01 4.15 19.98
C TYR A 272 -26.17 3.45 21.34
N LYS A 273 -25.29 2.48 21.63
CA LYS A 273 -25.20 1.90 22.98
C LYS A 273 -24.68 2.95 23.98
N ALA A 274 -24.67 2.60 25.26
CA ALA A 274 -24.17 3.47 26.32
C ALA A 274 -22.69 3.86 26.07
N GLU A 275 -22.20 4.94 26.69
CA GLU A 275 -20.84 5.46 26.47
C GLU A 275 -19.72 4.47 26.82
N ASN A 276 -19.99 3.47 27.66
CA ASN A 276 -19.06 2.38 27.96
C ASN A 276 -19.05 1.28 26.88
N GLU A 277 -20.04 1.24 25.99
CA GLU A 277 -20.19 0.23 24.93
C GLU A 277 -19.99 0.80 23.52
N PHE A 278 -20.36 2.06 23.28
CA PHE A 278 -20.12 2.78 22.02
C PHE A 278 -19.35 4.08 22.26
N LYS A 279 -18.06 4.06 21.92
CA LYS A 279 -17.16 5.22 21.99
C LYS A 279 -17.32 6.05 20.72
N LEU A 280 -18.27 7.00 20.77
CA LEU A 280 -18.60 7.90 19.65
C LEU A 280 -17.53 8.98 19.45
N ASP A 281 -17.21 9.70 20.51
CA ASP A 281 -16.48 10.97 20.47
C ASP A 281 -15.02 10.86 20.93
N ASP A 282 -14.50 9.63 21.11
CA ASP A 282 -13.09 9.39 21.40
C ASP A 282 -12.36 9.05 20.10
N PRO A 283 -11.65 10.00 19.49
CA PRO A 283 -11.01 9.79 18.19
C PRO A 283 -9.77 8.88 18.28
N ASP A 284 -9.27 8.59 19.49
CA ASP A 284 -8.10 7.73 19.71
C ASP A 284 -8.49 6.34 20.23
N TYR A 285 -9.77 6.10 20.55
CA TYR A 285 -10.26 4.78 20.89
C TYR A 285 -10.18 3.83 19.70
N ILE A 286 -9.47 2.71 19.88
CA ILE A 286 -9.42 1.62 18.91
C ILE A 286 -10.30 0.49 19.41
N GLY A 287 -11.36 0.23 18.65
CA GLY A 287 -12.37 -0.78 18.94
C GLY A 287 -12.73 -1.61 17.71
N ILE A 288 -13.97 -2.11 17.70
CA ILE A 288 -14.52 -2.94 16.64
C ILE A 288 -15.83 -2.29 16.20
N TYR A 289 -15.75 -1.37 15.23
CA TYR A 289 -16.91 -0.60 14.78
C TYR A 289 -17.51 -1.25 13.53
N PRO A 290 -18.77 -1.74 13.58
CA PRO A 290 -19.44 -2.27 12.42
C PRO A 290 -19.68 -1.17 11.37
N THR A 291 -19.53 -1.57 10.11
CA THR A 291 -19.84 -0.83 8.89
C THR A 291 -20.59 -1.76 7.95
N TYR A 292 -21.39 -1.21 7.05
CA TYR A 292 -22.15 -2.01 6.08
C TYR A 292 -21.59 -1.77 4.69
N ASP A 293 -21.38 -2.85 3.92
CA ASP A 293 -21.07 -2.70 2.51
C ASP A 293 -22.34 -2.49 1.66
N ILE A 294 -22.16 -2.34 0.34
CA ILE A 294 -23.27 -2.08 -0.59
C ILE A 294 -24.30 -3.23 -0.65
N ASN A 295 -23.89 -4.45 -0.27
CA ASN A 295 -24.75 -5.62 -0.19
C ASN A 295 -25.41 -5.76 1.18
N LYS A 296 -25.13 -4.83 2.11
CA LYS A 296 -25.56 -4.82 3.51
C LYS A 296 -24.89 -5.90 4.37
N ASP A 297 -23.76 -6.43 3.92
CA ASP A 297 -22.97 -7.33 4.74
C ASP A 297 -22.16 -6.55 5.77
N ASP A 298 -22.04 -7.11 6.97
CA ASP A 298 -21.27 -6.53 8.06
C ASP A 298 -19.76 -6.57 7.73
N THR A 299 -19.15 -5.42 7.90
CA THR A 299 -17.70 -5.21 7.89
C THR A 299 -17.32 -4.46 9.17
N TYR A 300 -16.06 -4.47 9.54
CA TYR A 300 -15.61 -3.87 10.80
C TYR A 300 -14.38 -3.02 10.59
N ARG A 301 -14.29 -1.89 11.28
CA ARG A 301 -13.13 -1.00 11.25
C ARG A 301 -12.60 -0.69 12.66
N PRO A 302 -11.33 -0.28 12.80
CA PRO A 302 -10.70 -0.07 14.09
C PRO A 302 -11.15 1.18 14.83
N ASN A 303 -11.59 2.22 14.13
CA ASN A 303 -11.84 3.53 14.73
C ASN A 303 -13.06 4.20 14.07
N ASN A 304 -13.80 4.97 14.87
CA ASN A 304 -14.99 5.66 14.41
C ASN A 304 -14.67 6.92 13.61
N GLU A 305 -13.78 7.78 14.11
CA GLU A 305 -13.59 9.15 13.61
C GLU A 305 -12.40 9.28 12.64
N LYS A 306 -11.23 8.77 13.03
CA LYS A 306 -9.96 8.85 12.27
C LYS A 306 -9.80 7.73 11.23
N CYS A 307 -10.86 7.00 10.92
CA CYS A 307 -10.91 6.15 9.72
C CYS A 307 -11.26 7.04 8.53
N ILE A 308 -10.42 7.06 7.50
CA ILE A 308 -10.67 7.87 6.29
C ILE A 308 -12.03 7.47 5.70
N MET A 309 -12.70 8.43 5.06
CA MET A 309 -14.10 8.38 4.58
C MET A 309 -15.20 8.63 5.62
N ARG A 310 -14.94 8.58 6.94
CA ARG A 310 -15.91 9.09 7.93
C ARG A 310 -15.70 10.55 8.25
N ASN A 311 -14.49 10.91 8.69
CA ASN A 311 -14.14 12.30 8.94
C ASN A 311 -13.06 12.75 7.97
N MET A 312 -13.49 13.21 6.80
CA MET A 312 -12.61 13.75 5.75
C MET A 312 -11.94 15.07 6.15
N THR A 313 -12.31 15.67 7.28
CA THR A 313 -11.64 16.87 7.82
C THR A 313 -10.49 16.52 8.77
N SER A 314 -10.39 15.26 9.21
CA SER A 314 -9.26 14.79 10.01
C SER A 314 -7.98 14.83 9.18
N THR A 315 -6.94 15.46 9.72
CA THR A 315 -5.60 15.49 9.14
C THR A 315 -4.74 14.31 9.60
N SER A 316 -5.30 13.38 10.40
CA SER A 316 -4.56 12.26 10.96
C SER A 316 -5.34 10.96 10.87
N PHE A 317 -4.67 9.92 10.36
CA PHE A 317 -5.18 8.54 10.38
C PHE A 317 -5.16 7.96 11.80
N CYS A 318 -6.04 6.98 12.05
CA CYS A 318 -5.98 6.17 13.27
C CYS A 318 -4.67 5.36 13.31
N SER A 319 -4.29 4.89 14.51
CA SER A 319 -3.03 4.16 14.72
C SER A 319 -2.91 2.90 13.87
N VAL A 320 -4.00 2.14 13.71
CA VAL A 320 -4.05 0.92 12.91
C VAL A 320 -3.76 1.20 11.44
N CYS A 321 -4.36 2.24 10.87
CA CYS A 321 -4.09 2.67 9.50
C CYS A 321 -2.62 3.08 9.34
N LYS A 322 -2.06 3.83 10.29
CA LYS A 322 -0.66 4.28 10.23
C LYS A 322 0.33 3.11 10.30
N GLU A 323 0.10 2.13 11.16
CA GLU A 323 0.93 0.91 11.21
C GLU A 323 0.87 0.15 9.89
N ASN A 324 -0.33 -0.06 9.36
CA ASN A 324 -0.51 -0.78 8.11
C ASN A 324 0.22 -0.08 6.95
N MET A 325 0.18 1.25 6.88
CA MET A 325 0.96 2.00 5.90
C MET A 325 2.46 1.70 5.99
N TRP A 326 3.03 1.70 7.19
CA TRP A 326 4.44 1.35 7.38
C TRP A 326 4.75 -0.06 6.88
N LEU A 327 3.98 -1.06 7.33
CA LEU A 327 4.23 -2.45 6.97
C LEU A 327 4.10 -2.69 5.45
N LYS A 328 3.14 -2.03 4.81
CA LYS A 328 2.91 -2.14 3.36
C LYS A 328 3.93 -1.42 2.51
N PHE A 329 4.41 -0.26 2.95
CA PHE A 329 5.52 0.42 2.26
C PHE A 329 6.82 -0.37 2.42
N MET A 330 7.11 -0.82 3.64
CA MET A 330 8.36 -1.51 3.93
C MET A 330 8.38 -2.97 3.46
N GLU A 331 7.25 -3.55 3.08
CA GLU A 331 7.21 -4.81 2.31
C GLU A 331 8.03 -4.71 1.02
N ARG A 332 8.05 -3.53 0.39
CA ARG A 332 8.69 -3.27 -0.91
C ARG A 332 9.97 -2.43 -0.81
N ILE A 333 10.11 -1.66 0.25
CA ILE A 333 11.23 -0.74 0.47
C ILE A 333 12.17 -1.33 1.53
N GLU A 334 13.48 -1.18 1.31
CA GLU A 334 14.51 -1.43 2.31
C GLU A 334 14.98 -0.09 2.89
N PHE A 335 15.37 -0.06 4.16
CA PHE A 335 15.92 1.15 4.78
C PHE A 335 17.35 1.47 4.34
N ILE A 336 18.03 0.52 3.70
CA ILE A 336 19.40 0.67 3.23
C ILE A 336 19.37 0.97 1.73
N ASP A 337 19.65 2.23 1.36
CA ASP A 337 19.80 2.65 -0.03
C ASP A 337 21.05 2.05 -0.68
N GLY A 338 22.12 1.88 0.12
CA GLY A 338 23.38 1.33 -0.39
C GLY A 338 24.44 1.12 0.69
N VAL A 339 25.52 0.44 0.30
CA VAL A 339 26.73 0.31 1.11
C VAL A 339 27.94 0.69 0.25
N VAL A 340 28.65 1.73 0.67
CA VAL A 340 29.83 2.26 -0.04
C VAL A 340 31.08 1.76 0.68
N VAL A 341 31.93 1.03 -0.04
CA VAL A 341 33.20 0.50 0.47
C VAL A 341 34.36 1.28 -0.17
N ALA A 342 35.11 2.02 0.64
CA ALA A 342 36.27 2.79 0.23
C ALA A 342 37.51 2.30 1.01
N GLY A 343 38.19 1.29 0.46
CA GLY A 343 39.31 0.64 1.13
C GLY A 343 38.84 -0.12 2.38
N LYS A 344 39.26 0.34 3.56
CA LYS A 344 38.82 -0.20 4.86
C LYS A 344 37.66 0.58 5.50
N THR A 345 37.30 1.72 4.92
CA THR A 345 36.19 2.54 5.39
C THR A 345 34.91 2.09 4.69
N VAL A 346 33.87 1.82 5.47
CA VAL A 346 32.56 1.41 4.95
C VAL A 346 31.49 2.35 5.47
N GLU A 347 30.63 2.81 4.58
CA GLU A 347 29.52 3.70 4.88
C GLU A 347 28.20 3.08 4.41
N VAL A 348 27.25 2.95 5.31
CA VAL A 348 25.88 2.54 4.99
C VAL A 348 25.04 3.78 4.73
N GLN A 349 24.41 3.83 3.56
CA GLN A 349 23.49 4.89 3.15
C GLN A 349 22.07 4.46 3.51
N LEU A 350 21.41 5.27 4.35
CA LEU A 350 20.09 4.98 4.89
C LEU A 350 19.08 6.04 4.47
N ILE A 351 17.83 5.62 4.30
CA ILE A 351 16.70 6.54 4.12
C ILE A 351 16.67 7.50 5.33
N PRO A 352 16.58 8.84 5.12
CA PRO A 352 16.70 9.84 6.18
C PRO A 352 15.46 9.89 7.08
N LEU A 353 15.30 8.88 7.94
CA LEU A 353 14.23 8.71 8.93
C LEU A 353 14.79 8.75 10.36
N GLY A 354 13.92 8.87 11.36
CA GLY A 354 14.30 8.93 12.77
C GLY A 354 15.38 9.98 13.04
N GLN A 355 16.48 9.57 13.67
CA GLN A 355 17.61 10.46 13.99
C GLN A 355 18.38 10.99 12.76
N LEU A 356 18.10 10.49 11.56
CA LEU A 356 18.75 10.93 10.31
C LEU A 356 17.96 12.02 9.57
N ARG A 357 16.77 12.39 10.05
CA ARG A 357 16.00 13.50 9.49
C ARG A 357 16.73 14.82 9.66
N LEU A 358 16.63 15.69 8.66
CA LEU A 358 17.16 17.05 8.76
C LEU A 358 16.39 17.83 9.84
N ALA A 359 17.07 18.66 10.62
CA ALA A 359 16.42 19.48 11.64
C ALA A 359 15.35 20.44 11.07
N THR A 360 15.41 20.74 9.77
CA THR A 360 14.43 21.57 9.07
C THR A 360 13.18 20.80 8.61
N ASP A 361 13.17 19.46 8.73
CA ASP A 361 12.07 18.59 8.33
C ASP A 361 10.78 18.99 9.07
N ASN A 362 9.71 19.23 8.30
CA ASN A 362 8.41 19.63 8.84
C ASN A 362 7.81 18.54 9.74
N PHE A 363 8.15 17.26 9.53
CA PHE A 363 7.73 16.18 10.41
C PHE A 363 8.22 16.38 11.85
N ILE A 364 9.49 16.77 12.03
CA ILE A 364 10.05 17.04 13.36
C ILE A 364 9.31 18.20 14.04
N LYS A 365 9.03 19.27 13.27
CA LYS A 365 8.35 20.46 13.79
C LYS A 365 6.91 20.17 14.20
N THR A 366 6.21 19.36 13.42
CA THR A 366 4.79 19.06 13.62
C THR A 366 4.55 17.90 14.58
N ASN A 367 5.52 16.98 14.72
CA ASN A 367 5.40 15.75 15.52
C ASN A 367 6.66 15.50 16.37
N PRO A 368 7.08 16.43 17.24
CA PRO A 368 8.38 16.34 17.93
C PRO A 368 8.52 15.11 18.83
N THR A 369 7.45 14.73 19.55
CA THR A 369 7.46 13.55 20.43
C THR A 369 7.61 12.24 19.65
N LEU A 370 6.90 12.12 18.52
CA LEU A 370 6.99 10.93 17.67
C LEU A 370 8.37 10.86 17.01
N ALA A 371 8.85 11.99 16.45
CA ALA A 371 10.17 12.07 15.84
C ALA A 371 11.30 11.70 16.82
N ALA A 372 11.20 12.12 18.09
CA ALA A 372 12.16 11.76 19.12
C ALA A 372 12.12 10.27 19.52
N ALA A 373 10.99 9.60 19.29
CA ALA A 373 10.81 8.17 19.58
C ALA A 373 11.20 7.26 18.41
N GLU A 374 11.34 7.80 17.20
CA GLU A 374 11.83 7.06 16.03
C GLU A 374 13.35 6.86 16.09
N ARG A 375 13.82 5.63 15.87
CA ARG A 375 15.26 5.33 15.94
C ARG A 375 15.68 4.20 15.00
N TYR A 376 16.80 4.39 14.30
CA TYR A 376 17.57 3.29 13.72
C TYR A 376 18.49 2.65 14.75
N THR A 377 18.54 1.32 14.72
CA THR A 377 19.62 0.51 15.29
C THR A 377 20.44 -0.09 14.15
N ILE A 378 21.76 0.09 14.17
CA ILE A 378 22.67 -0.39 13.14
C ILE A 378 23.63 -1.42 13.76
N GLN A 379 23.61 -2.64 13.23
CA GLN A 379 24.47 -3.73 13.66
C GLN A 379 25.40 -4.13 12.52
N TRP A 380 26.70 -4.20 12.81
CA TRP A 380 27.71 -4.68 11.88
C TRP A 380 28.09 -6.11 12.28
N LEU A 381 27.88 -7.06 11.38
CA LEU A 381 28.05 -8.49 11.65
C LEU A 381 29.16 -9.09 10.80
N LYS A 382 29.99 -9.93 11.42
CA LYS A 382 31.01 -10.74 10.77
C LYS A 382 30.73 -12.21 11.05
N GLY A 383 30.44 -12.99 10.01
CA GLY A 383 30.06 -14.40 10.17
C GLY A 383 28.84 -14.59 11.08
N GLY A 384 27.91 -13.63 11.08
CA GLY A 384 26.73 -13.61 11.96
C GLY A 384 26.98 -13.10 13.39
N VAL A 385 28.23 -12.83 13.78
CA VAL A 385 28.57 -12.28 15.10
C VAL A 385 28.66 -10.76 15.03
N GLU A 386 27.99 -10.06 15.94
CA GLU A 386 28.00 -8.59 15.97
C GLU A 386 29.34 -8.04 16.48
N ALA A 387 29.91 -7.11 15.73
CA ALA A 387 31.01 -6.25 16.15
C ALA A 387 30.46 -5.02 16.88
N THR A 388 30.19 -5.17 18.18
CA THR A 388 29.48 -4.18 19.00
C THR A 388 30.16 -2.81 19.07
N GLN A 389 31.48 -2.74 18.87
CA GLN A 389 32.22 -1.48 18.82
C GLN A 389 31.79 -0.55 17.68
N PHE A 390 31.14 -1.09 16.64
CA PHE A 390 30.66 -0.35 15.48
C PHE A 390 29.15 -0.07 15.53
N ARG A 391 28.46 -0.48 16.60
CA ARG A 391 27.01 -0.33 16.73
C ARG A 391 26.57 1.12 16.56
N ASP A 392 25.45 1.30 15.87
CA ASP A 392 24.79 2.58 15.59
C ASP A 392 25.65 3.59 14.80
N GLN A 393 26.82 3.17 14.28
CA GLN A 393 27.63 3.99 13.38
C GLN A 393 27.20 3.75 11.93
N THR A 394 26.92 4.84 11.21
CA THR A 394 26.63 4.81 9.76
C THR A 394 27.90 4.70 8.92
N LYS A 395 29.05 5.06 9.50
CA LYS A 395 30.36 5.00 8.85
C LYS A 395 31.36 4.39 9.82
N VAL A 396 32.05 3.36 9.37
CA VAL A 396 32.97 2.57 10.20
C VAL A 396 34.31 2.41 9.48
N ASP A 397 35.39 2.40 10.27
CA ASP A 397 36.72 2.00 9.81
C ASP A 397 36.98 0.56 10.26
N LEU A 398 37.09 -0.35 9.30
CA LEU A 398 37.34 -1.78 9.51
C LEU A 398 38.84 -2.11 9.42
N THR A 399 39.73 -1.13 9.60
CA THR A 399 41.17 -1.37 9.68
C THR A 399 41.49 -2.33 10.83
N GLY A 400 42.35 -3.33 10.54
CA GLY A 400 42.71 -4.38 11.50
C GLY A 400 41.64 -5.45 11.73
N GLN A 401 40.48 -5.36 11.08
CA GLN A 401 39.45 -6.39 11.14
C GLN A 401 39.67 -7.48 10.08
N ALA A 402 39.10 -8.68 10.32
CA ALA A 402 39.20 -9.80 9.40
C ALA A 402 38.56 -9.48 8.03
N THR A 403 39.29 -9.78 6.96
CA THR A 403 38.82 -9.67 5.57
C THR A 403 37.68 -10.66 5.30
N GLY A 404 36.99 -10.48 4.17
CA GLY A 404 35.89 -11.32 3.73
C GLY A 404 34.51 -10.70 3.97
N GLN A 405 33.48 -11.54 4.03
CA GLN A 405 32.08 -11.08 4.03
C GLN A 405 31.66 -10.45 5.37
N TRP A 406 30.97 -9.32 5.29
CA TRP A 406 30.36 -8.57 6.39
C TRP A 406 28.91 -8.27 6.05
N THR A 407 28.05 -8.19 7.05
CA THR A 407 26.64 -7.84 6.90
C THR A 407 26.33 -6.62 7.76
N VAL A 408 25.70 -5.60 7.19
CA VAL A 408 25.08 -4.53 7.96
C VAL A 408 23.59 -4.83 8.07
N ARG A 409 23.09 -4.87 9.30
CA ARG A 409 21.67 -5.03 9.62
C ARG A 409 21.18 -3.74 10.23
N VAL A 410 20.10 -3.21 9.67
CA VAL A 410 19.45 -1.99 10.13
C VAL A 410 18.03 -2.30 10.53
N THR A 411 17.64 -1.86 11.71
CA THR A 411 16.25 -1.98 12.20
C THR A 411 15.74 -0.59 12.51
N PHE A 412 14.57 -0.23 11.99
CA PHE A 412 13.90 1.03 12.27
C PHE A 412 12.78 0.80 13.27
N ALA A 413 12.83 1.49 14.41
CA ALA A 413 11.79 1.46 15.43
C ALA A 413 10.98 2.75 15.40
N THR A 414 9.65 2.63 15.45
CA THR A 414 8.71 3.75 15.57
C THR A 414 7.53 3.33 16.44
N PRO A 415 7.01 4.17 17.36
CA PRO A 415 5.79 3.88 18.12
C PRO A 415 4.56 3.59 17.25
N THR A 416 4.62 3.96 15.97
CA THR A 416 3.57 3.73 14.98
C THR A 416 3.46 2.25 14.57
N VAL A 417 4.49 1.43 14.82
CA VAL A 417 4.48 0.00 14.53
C VAL A 417 4.69 -0.78 15.83
N ARG A 418 3.64 -1.47 16.27
CA ARG A 418 3.63 -2.32 17.47
C ARG A 418 3.83 -3.79 17.14
N LEU A 419 3.47 -4.22 15.94
CA LEU A 419 3.60 -5.61 15.50
C LEU A 419 4.17 -5.70 14.08
N ASP A 420 5.32 -6.37 13.94
CA ASP A 420 5.98 -6.62 12.66
C ASP A 420 6.41 -8.09 12.54
N THR A 421 5.43 -8.96 12.30
CA THR A 421 5.64 -10.42 12.20
C THR A 421 6.62 -10.79 11.07
N ASN A 422 6.63 -10.01 9.98
CA ASN A 422 7.39 -10.31 8.77
C ASN A 422 8.76 -9.61 8.71
N LYS A 423 9.14 -8.87 9.77
CA LYS A 423 10.40 -8.12 9.85
C LYS A 423 10.56 -7.12 8.71
N TYR A 424 9.48 -6.48 8.28
CA TYR A 424 9.53 -5.43 7.27
C TYR A 424 10.29 -4.20 7.76
N MET A 425 10.29 -3.95 9.07
CA MET A 425 11.01 -2.86 9.73
C MET A 425 12.52 -3.11 9.86
N GLN A 426 13.05 -4.16 9.23
CA GLN A 426 14.46 -4.54 9.20
C GLN A 426 14.95 -4.71 7.75
N SER A 427 16.21 -4.32 7.52
CA SER A 427 16.92 -4.51 6.25
C SER A 427 18.35 -5.00 6.50
N GLU A 428 18.86 -5.83 5.60
CA GLU A 428 20.22 -6.35 5.68
C GLU A 428 20.91 -6.22 4.31
N LYS A 429 22.14 -5.72 4.31
CA LYS A 429 23.01 -5.72 3.13
C LYS A 429 24.34 -6.37 3.47
N THR A 430 24.80 -7.22 2.56
CA THR A 430 26.07 -7.92 2.70
C THR A 430 27.08 -7.35 1.72
N PHE A 431 28.31 -7.15 2.18
CA PHE A 431 29.42 -6.62 1.40
C PHE A 431 30.70 -7.41 1.70
N THR A 432 31.69 -7.32 0.81
CA THR A 432 32.99 -7.99 0.98
C THR A 432 34.06 -6.94 1.26
N LEU A 433 34.77 -7.12 2.37
CA LEU A 433 35.96 -6.33 2.70
C LEU A 433 37.19 -7.03 2.12
N ALA A 434 37.84 -6.38 1.15
CA ALA A 434 39.07 -6.87 0.51
C ALA A 434 40.25 -6.90 1.49
#